data_AF-A0A7S1FHE7-F1
#
_entry.id   AF-A0A7S1FHE7-F1
#
_cell.length_a   1.000
_cell.length_b   1.000
_cell.length_c   1.000
_cell.angle_alpha   90.00
_cell.angle_beta   90.00
_cell.angle_gamma   90.00
#
_symmetry.space_group_name_H-M   'P 1'
#
loop_
_entity.id
_entity.type
_entity.pdbx_description
1 polymer ?
#
loop_
_entity_poly.entity_id
_entity_poly.type
_entity_poly.pdbx_seq_one_letter_code
_entity_poly.pdbx_strand_id
1 'polypeptide(L)'
;QEECLNYFGTLAPKVKRVLVDFHTEMWKLGMSNAVMHNEVAPGQHEISPIFALSNVSADQNALCQDVLSQCAIKNGLTLLLHEKPFAGINGSGKHCNWGLNTDTGRNLYVPGKTSAEQQIFVAFVSVLAYAIKVHGDTLRASIGHAGNDHRLGAQEAPPAIISLGTGLSLEDHLKNVIEGGPLEGYGDASTVLGGICNAVADINARFEDRNRTAPVPFCGNRFEFRAVGSAQNVAFPLAVLNTAVAEGMWKLSSMIEEGLTPRDAVASMLRENFGAIFNGNGYSQEWQVEAAKRGLPNLKNGIEAVDKLADAKNVELFERMNVMSERELLARKTVLLDAYANILTIEASTMVQMMETGVIPACAKDLKAYEGTDLAGERPELYGRLAKETATLRDVLEEGRSASDSDARTAAFFCLEKLKPQMQAVREVHDKIENKLEAGLYPFPNYQQMLFSHHSKRA
;
A
#
# COMPACT_ATOMS: atom_id res chain seq x y z
N GLN A 1 15.06 -11.97 -0.49
CA GLN A 1 15.76 -10.67 -0.49
C GLN A 1 17.27 -10.81 -0.31
N GLU A 2 17.77 -11.75 0.51
CA GLU A 2 19.23 -11.99 0.64
C GLU A 2 19.92 -12.41 -0.68
N GLU A 3 19.16 -12.94 -1.65
CA GLU A 3 19.64 -13.22 -3.01
C GLU A 3 19.42 -12.07 -4.01
N CYS A 4 18.78 -10.97 -3.61
CA CYS A 4 18.52 -9.82 -4.50
C CYS A 4 19.70 -8.85 -4.46
N LEU A 5 20.51 -8.84 -5.52
CA LEU A 5 21.68 -7.97 -5.65
C LEU A 5 21.37 -6.46 -5.65
N ASN A 6 20.10 -6.07 -5.79
CA ASN A 6 19.69 -4.66 -5.83
C ASN A 6 19.35 -4.10 -4.44
N TYR A 7 18.69 -4.89 -3.57
CA TYR A 7 18.26 -4.45 -2.25
C TYR A 7 19.47 -4.19 -1.35
N PHE A 8 19.58 -2.99 -0.77
CA PHE A 8 20.81 -2.51 -0.12
C PHE A 8 22.08 -2.55 -1.00
N GLY A 9 21.91 -2.70 -2.32
CA GLY A 9 23.00 -2.63 -3.29
C GLY A 9 23.60 -1.22 -3.40
N THR A 10 24.70 -1.11 -4.15
CA THR A 10 25.36 0.19 -4.36
C THR A 10 24.48 1.12 -5.19
N LEU A 11 24.23 2.32 -4.68
CA LEU A 11 23.47 3.36 -5.39
C LEU A 11 24.23 3.83 -6.64
N ALA A 12 23.51 3.95 -7.77
CA ALA A 12 24.05 4.56 -8.97
C ALA A 12 24.48 6.03 -8.71
N PRO A 13 25.59 6.52 -9.29
CA PRO A 13 26.10 7.87 -8.98
C PRO A 13 25.08 9.00 -9.18
N LYS A 14 24.25 8.93 -10.22
CA LYS A 14 23.18 9.93 -10.46
C LYS A 14 22.13 9.92 -9.36
N VAL A 15 21.68 8.73 -8.94
CA VAL A 15 20.72 8.57 -7.85
C VAL A 15 21.31 9.05 -6.53
N LYS A 16 22.57 8.67 -6.23
CA LYS A 16 23.26 9.13 -5.02
C LYS A 16 23.30 10.66 -4.95
N ARG A 17 23.53 11.34 -6.07
CA ARG A 17 23.51 12.81 -6.12
C ARG A 17 22.14 13.40 -5.80
N VAL A 18 21.06 12.83 -6.36
CA VAL A 18 19.69 13.21 -6.00
C VAL A 18 19.44 13.07 -4.50
N LEU A 19 19.82 11.94 -3.91
CA LEU A 19 19.60 11.67 -2.49
C LEU A 19 20.43 12.60 -1.59
N VAL A 20 21.65 12.96 -1.98
CA VAL A 20 22.48 13.94 -1.26
C VAL A 20 21.89 15.35 -1.35
N ASP A 21 21.48 15.78 -2.54
CA ASP A 21 20.82 17.08 -2.73
C ASP A 21 19.53 17.14 -1.90
N PHE A 22 18.70 16.10 -2.00
CA PHE A 22 17.47 15.96 -1.21
C PHE A 22 17.75 16.04 0.29
N HIS A 23 18.69 15.24 0.80
CA HIS A 23 19.03 15.23 2.21
C HIS A 23 19.50 16.62 2.68
N THR A 24 20.28 17.32 1.86
CA THR A 24 20.76 18.67 2.13
C THR A 24 19.61 19.67 2.24
N GLU A 25 18.64 19.62 1.33
CA GLU A 25 17.47 20.51 1.37
C GLU A 25 16.56 20.19 2.55
N MET A 26 16.29 18.90 2.82
CA MET A 26 15.48 18.51 3.98
C MET A 26 16.12 18.94 5.30
N TRP A 27 17.45 18.89 5.41
CA TRP A 27 18.16 19.37 6.59
C TRP A 27 17.99 20.87 6.83
N LYS A 28 18.01 21.70 5.77
CA LYS A 28 17.72 23.14 5.88
C LYS A 28 16.29 23.40 6.36
N LEU A 29 15.38 22.47 6.08
CA LEU A 29 13.97 22.50 6.49
C LEU A 29 13.76 21.87 7.88
N GLY A 30 14.82 21.52 8.61
CA GLY A 30 14.75 20.97 9.96
C GLY A 30 14.37 19.49 10.01
N MET A 31 14.47 18.77 8.89
CA MET A 31 14.11 17.36 8.80
C MET A 31 15.34 16.48 8.61
N SER A 32 15.52 15.49 9.50
CA SER A 32 16.57 14.49 9.37
C SER A 32 16.02 13.20 8.78
N ASN A 33 16.64 12.74 7.69
CA ASN A 33 16.37 11.43 7.11
C ASN A 33 17.23 10.37 7.80
N ALA A 34 16.60 9.30 8.28
CA ALA A 34 17.26 8.22 9.01
C ALA A 34 17.88 7.18 8.07
N VAL A 35 17.19 6.85 6.99
CA VAL A 35 17.57 5.74 6.09
C VAL A 35 17.35 6.12 4.63
N MET A 36 18.29 5.73 3.76
CA MET A 36 18.17 5.81 2.30
C MET A 36 18.84 4.58 1.68
N HIS A 37 18.11 3.80 0.87
CA HIS A 37 18.65 2.62 0.18
C HIS A 37 17.93 2.30 -1.12
N ASN A 38 18.54 1.43 -1.93
CA ASN A 38 17.84 0.76 -3.03
C ASN A 38 16.78 -0.19 -2.48
N GLU A 39 15.63 -0.20 -3.13
CA GLU A 39 14.57 -1.17 -2.93
C GLU A 39 14.75 -2.40 -3.85
N VAL A 40 13.83 -3.37 -3.75
CA VAL A 40 13.91 -4.62 -4.51
C VAL A 40 13.90 -4.39 -6.02
N ALA A 41 13.04 -3.52 -6.55
CA ALA A 41 12.96 -3.28 -8.00
C ALA A 41 14.06 -2.34 -8.53
N PRO A 42 14.53 -2.51 -9.77
CA PRO A 42 15.46 -1.59 -10.40
C PRO A 42 14.91 -0.16 -10.45
N GLY A 43 15.76 0.83 -10.13
CA GLY A 43 15.36 2.24 -10.07
C GLY A 43 14.38 2.58 -8.95
N GLN A 44 14.11 1.66 -8.03
CA GLN A 44 13.29 1.87 -6.83
C GLN A 44 14.19 2.19 -5.64
N HIS A 45 13.80 3.21 -4.86
CA HIS A 45 14.57 3.67 -3.70
C HIS A 45 13.62 3.98 -2.54
N GLU A 46 14.09 3.74 -1.32
CA GLU A 46 13.39 4.10 -0.09
C GLU A 46 14.12 5.26 0.60
N ILE A 47 13.34 6.18 1.16
CA ILE A 47 13.80 7.22 2.08
C ILE A 47 12.85 7.24 3.28
N SER A 48 13.42 7.15 4.47
CA SER A 48 12.66 7.12 5.72
C SER A 48 13.11 8.25 6.67
N PRO A 49 12.27 9.26 6.95
CA PRO A 49 12.55 10.29 7.94
C PRO A 49 12.45 9.75 9.37
N ILE A 50 13.07 10.44 10.33
CA ILE A 50 12.82 10.19 11.75
C ILE A 50 11.34 10.50 12.04
N PHE A 51 10.68 9.64 12.81
CA PHE A 51 9.28 9.80 13.17
C PHE A 51 9.05 11.12 13.93
N ALA A 52 7.85 11.69 13.77
CA ALA A 52 7.39 12.87 14.50
C ALA A 52 5.91 12.68 14.90
N LEU A 53 5.30 13.74 15.46
CA LEU A 53 3.85 13.76 15.68
C LEU A 53 3.11 13.55 14.35
N SER A 54 1.99 12.83 14.35
CA SER A 54 1.32 12.37 13.12
C SER A 54 1.00 13.49 12.13
N ASN A 55 0.55 14.65 12.61
CA ASN A 55 0.28 15.81 11.77
C ASN A 55 1.57 16.37 11.15
N VAL A 56 2.63 16.52 11.96
CA VAL A 56 3.95 16.97 11.51
C VAL A 56 4.51 15.99 10.48
N SER A 57 4.46 14.68 10.74
CA SER A 57 4.91 13.66 9.79
C SER A 57 4.12 13.66 8.48
N ALA A 58 2.84 14.00 8.50
CA ALA A 58 2.04 14.14 7.28
C ALA A 58 2.49 15.34 6.43
N ASP A 59 2.70 16.51 7.05
CA ASP A 59 3.20 17.71 6.37
C ASP A 59 4.61 17.49 5.82
N GLN A 60 5.47 16.91 6.66
CA GLN A 60 6.82 16.49 6.30
C GLN A 60 6.83 15.52 5.12
N ASN A 61 5.89 14.57 5.05
CA ASN A 61 5.79 13.64 3.93
C ASN A 61 5.41 14.33 2.61
N ALA A 62 4.50 15.30 2.65
CA ALA A 62 4.15 16.09 1.46
C ALA A 62 5.36 16.90 0.98
N LEU A 63 6.07 17.54 1.91
CA LEU A 63 7.29 18.30 1.62
C LEU A 63 8.40 17.43 1.04
N CYS A 64 8.61 16.22 1.60
CA CYS A 64 9.57 15.26 1.05
C CYS A 64 9.30 14.95 -0.43
N GLN A 65 8.05 14.73 -0.81
CA GLN A 65 7.68 14.40 -2.19
C GLN A 65 8.00 15.56 -3.15
N ASP A 66 7.68 16.80 -2.74
CA ASP A 66 7.96 18.00 -3.54
C ASP A 66 9.47 18.23 -3.69
N VAL A 67 10.21 18.27 -2.58
CA VAL A 67 11.67 18.50 -2.59
C VAL A 67 12.40 17.40 -3.36
N LEU A 68 12.00 16.13 -3.19
CA LEU A 68 12.61 15.01 -3.91
C LEU A 68 12.34 15.09 -5.42
N SER A 69 11.14 15.50 -5.82
CA SER A 69 10.80 15.74 -7.23
C SER A 69 11.68 16.82 -7.85
N GLN A 70 11.84 17.96 -7.16
CA GLN A 70 12.70 19.05 -7.62
C GLN A 70 14.19 18.62 -7.71
N CYS A 71 14.67 17.86 -6.72
CA CYS A 71 16.04 17.33 -6.72
C CYS A 71 16.26 16.31 -7.86
N ALA A 72 15.26 15.48 -8.17
CA ALA A 72 15.30 14.55 -9.29
C ALA A 72 15.42 15.31 -10.62
N ILE A 73 14.54 16.29 -10.86
CA ILE A 73 14.54 17.11 -12.10
C ILE A 73 15.88 17.82 -12.29
N LYS A 74 16.41 18.45 -11.23
CA LYS A 74 17.72 19.13 -11.25
C LYS A 74 18.86 18.21 -11.67
N ASN A 75 18.74 16.91 -11.42
CA ASN A 75 19.74 15.90 -11.75
C ASN A 75 19.39 15.09 -13.01
N GLY A 76 18.42 15.55 -13.81
CA GLY A 76 18.03 14.93 -15.07
C GLY A 76 17.31 13.59 -14.90
N LEU A 77 16.61 13.41 -13.77
CA LEU A 77 15.77 12.25 -13.47
C LEU A 77 14.32 12.72 -13.21
N THR A 78 13.38 11.80 -13.34
CA THR A 78 11.98 12.00 -12.95
C THR A 78 11.65 11.08 -11.80
N LEU A 79 11.02 11.63 -10.76
CA LEU A 79 10.48 10.85 -9.65
C LEU A 79 9.13 10.23 -10.06
N LEU A 80 9.00 8.91 -9.92
CA LEU A 80 7.75 8.19 -10.13
C LEU A 80 7.16 7.79 -8.77
N LEU A 81 6.09 8.46 -8.36
CA LEU A 81 5.38 8.17 -7.11
C LEU A 81 4.21 7.18 -7.30
N HIS A 82 3.92 6.77 -8.53
CA HIS A 82 2.87 5.80 -8.81
C HIS A 82 3.15 4.48 -8.09
N GLU A 83 2.12 3.84 -7.54
CA GLU A 83 2.24 2.62 -6.74
C GLU A 83 2.71 1.40 -7.55
N LYS A 84 2.46 1.43 -8.85
CA LYS A 84 2.86 0.36 -9.77
C LYS A 84 3.32 0.92 -11.11
N PRO A 85 4.49 1.59 -11.17
CA PRO A 85 4.92 2.27 -12.40
C PRO A 85 5.26 1.27 -13.52
N PHE A 86 5.69 0.06 -13.16
CA PHE A 86 6.03 -1.02 -14.09
C PHE A 86 5.32 -2.30 -13.69
N ALA A 87 4.73 -3.00 -14.66
CA ALA A 87 4.12 -4.31 -14.41
C ALA A 87 5.18 -5.40 -14.22
N GLY A 88 4.83 -6.46 -13.48
CA GLY A 88 5.71 -7.61 -13.29
C GLY A 88 6.85 -7.42 -12.29
N ILE A 89 7.11 -6.21 -11.78
CA ILE A 89 8.11 -5.93 -10.73
C ILE A 89 7.49 -5.25 -9.51
N ASN A 90 8.17 -5.25 -8.36
CA ASN A 90 7.66 -4.72 -7.09
C ASN A 90 7.03 -3.32 -7.24
N GLY A 91 5.93 -3.09 -6.52
CA GLY A 91 5.29 -1.78 -6.44
C GLY A 91 5.89 -0.91 -5.35
N SER A 92 5.54 0.38 -5.35
CA SER A 92 5.99 1.37 -4.37
C SER A 92 4.89 1.63 -3.33
N GLY A 93 5.20 1.43 -2.05
CA GLY A 93 4.30 1.73 -0.93
C GLY A 93 4.80 2.88 -0.07
N LYS A 94 3.96 3.36 0.85
CA LYS A 94 4.33 4.37 1.86
C LYS A 94 3.96 3.89 3.24
N HIS A 95 4.81 3.07 3.85
CA HIS A 95 4.49 2.47 5.13
C HIS A 95 4.40 3.53 6.24
N CYS A 96 3.28 3.53 6.96
CA CYS A 96 3.09 4.41 8.10
C CYS A 96 3.47 3.66 9.38
N ASN A 97 4.71 3.85 9.83
CA ASN A 97 5.16 3.39 11.14
C ASN A 97 4.46 4.24 12.21
N TRP A 98 3.58 3.61 12.98
CA TRP A 98 2.62 4.27 13.87
C TRP A 98 2.72 3.74 15.29
N GLY A 99 2.61 4.65 16.26
CA GLY A 99 2.60 4.34 17.68
C GLY A 99 1.99 5.47 18.49
N LEU A 100 1.79 5.23 19.79
CA LEU A 100 1.19 6.19 20.72
C LEU A 100 2.15 6.41 21.89
N ASN A 101 2.50 7.67 22.13
CA ASN A 101 3.31 8.08 23.26
C ASN A 101 2.49 8.99 24.18
N THR A 102 2.70 8.85 25.49
CA THR A 102 2.23 9.82 26.47
C THR A 102 3.09 11.08 26.44
N ASP A 103 2.56 12.16 27.01
CA ASP A 103 3.30 13.40 27.29
C ASP A 103 4.51 13.20 28.21
N THR A 104 4.48 12.16 29.05
CA THR A 104 5.61 11.71 29.89
C THR A 104 6.66 10.89 29.15
N GLY A 105 6.52 10.67 27.84
CA GLY A 105 7.48 9.97 26.99
C GLY A 105 7.35 8.44 26.99
N ARG A 106 6.26 7.89 27.54
CA ARG A 106 6.00 6.44 27.54
C ARG A 106 5.36 6.02 26.23
N ASN A 107 5.99 5.07 25.52
CA ASN A 107 5.40 4.43 24.35
C ASN A 107 4.48 3.28 24.78
N LEU A 108 3.21 3.34 24.37
CA LEU A 108 2.15 2.40 24.75
C LEU A 108 2.18 1.10 23.92
N TYR A 109 2.92 1.09 22.82
CA TYR A 109 3.16 -0.08 21.96
C TYR A 109 4.56 -0.67 22.13
N VAL A 110 5.22 -0.34 23.24
CA VAL A 110 6.39 -1.07 23.73
C VAL A 110 5.92 -1.94 24.90
N PRO A 111 6.18 -3.27 24.89
CA PRO A 111 5.75 -4.18 25.97
C PRO A 111 6.23 -3.76 27.35
N GLY A 112 7.38 -3.10 27.42
CA GLY A 112 8.01 -2.65 28.65
C GLY A 112 8.70 -3.79 29.41
N LYS A 113 9.09 -3.51 30.66
CA LYS A 113 9.82 -4.44 31.54
C LYS A 113 9.14 -4.66 32.88
N THR A 114 8.16 -3.82 33.23
CA THR A 114 7.39 -3.94 34.47
C THR A 114 6.01 -4.52 34.17
N SER A 115 5.40 -5.17 35.17
CA SER A 115 4.03 -5.69 35.06
C SER A 115 3.05 -4.61 34.57
N ALA A 116 3.05 -3.43 35.19
CA ALA A 116 2.20 -2.30 34.77
C ALA A 116 2.46 -1.82 33.33
N GLU A 117 3.67 -2.02 32.80
CA GLU A 117 3.96 -1.74 31.38
C GLU A 117 3.34 -2.75 30.44
N GLN A 118 3.53 -4.03 30.76
CA GLN A 118 3.01 -5.13 29.97
C GLN A 118 1.47 -5.15 29.94
N GLN A 119 0.82 -4.85 31.08
CA GLN A 119 -0.64 -4.77 31.15
C GLN A 119 -1.20 -3.69 30.21
N ILE A 120 -0.57 -2.50 30.22
CA ILE A 120 -0.97 -1.40 29.35
C ILE A 120 -0.71 -1.76 27.89
N PHE A 121 0.45 -2.35 27.57
CA PHE A 121 0.73 -2.79 26.21
C PHE A 121 -0.36 -3.73 25.67
N VAL A 122 -0.72 -4.78 26.44
CA VAL A 122 -1.76 -5.74 26.03
C VAL A 122 -3.12 -5.06 25.88
N ALA A 123 -3.46 -4.10 26.75
CA ALA A 123 -4.68 -3.32 26.63
C ALA A 123 -4.71 -2.48 25.33
N PHE A 124 -3.59 -1.85 24.94
CA PHE A 124 -3.54 -1.09 23.68
C PHE A 124 -3.51 -1.99 22.44
N VAL A 125 -3.01 -3.22 22.55
CA VAL A 125 -3.13 -4.23 21.48
C VAL A 125 -4.58 -4.68 21.30
N SER A 126 -5.36 -4.83 22.39
CA SER A 126 -6.79 -5.17 22.28
C SER A 126 -7.60 -4.04 21.62
N VAL A 127 -7.26 -2.78 21.93
CA VAL A 127 -7.82 -1.59 21.26
C VAL A 127 -7.51 -1.60 19.76
N LEU A 128 -6.29 -1.92 19.35
CA LEU A 128 -5.93 -1.99 17.93
C LEU A 128 -6.63 -3.16 17.22
N ALA A 129 -6.78 -4.30 17.89
CA ALA A 129 -7.56 -5.42 17.37
C ALA A 129 -9.03 -5.04 17.15
N TYR A 130 -9.64 -4.28 18.08
CA TYR A 130 -10.96 -3.70 17.91
C TYR A 130 -11.03 -2.76 16.70
N ALA A 131 -10.11 -1.80 16.60
CA ALA A 131 -10.09 -0.83 15.50
C ALA A 131 -10.02 -1.52 14.13
N ILE A 132 -9.19 -2.57 13.99
CA ILE A 132 -9.08 -3.34 12.75
C ILE A 132 -10.30 -4.23 12.50
N LYS A 133 -10.78 -4.92 13.54
CA LYS A 133 -11.92 -5.84 13.42
C LYS A 133 -13.18 -5.09 13.01
N VAL A 134 -13.44 -3.97 13.67
CA VAL A 134 -14.65 -3.19 13.48
C VAL A 134 -14.51 -2.30 12.26
N HIS A 135 -13.41 -1.55 12.10
CA HIS A 135 -13.29 -0.50 11.07
C HIS A 135 -12.30 -0.82 9.94
N GLY A 136 -11.99 -2.11 9.73
CA GLY A 136 -11.12 -2.56 8.65
C GLY A 136 -11.59 -2.19 7.25
N ASP A 137 -12.90 -2.09 7.03
CA ASP A 137 -13.52 -1.54 5.82
C ASP A 137 -13.19 -0.05 5.62
N THR A 138 -13.34 0.77 6.66
CA THR A 138 -13.01 2.20 6.63
C THR A 138 -11.52 2.43 6.42
N LEU A 139 -10.67 1.62 7.06
CA LEU A 139 -9.22 1.62 6.84
C LEU A 139 -8.89 1.26 5.38
N ARG A 140 -9.54 0.23 4.82
CA ARG A 140 -9.38 -0.15 3.40
C ARG A 140 -9.88 0.92 2.43
N ALA A 141 -10.98 1.60 2.78
CA ALA A 141 -11.52 2.74 2.02
C ALA A 141 -10.55 3.92 2.03
N SER A 142 -9.90 4.16 3.17
CA SER A 142 -8.95 5.27 3.33
C SER A 142 -7.73 5.17 2.42
N ILE A 143 -7.41 3.98 1.91
CA ILE A 143 -6.27 3.71 1.00
C ILE A 143 -6.72 3.31 -0.42
N GLY A 144 -8.02 3.45 -0.73
CA GLY A 144 -8.59 3.11 -2.03
C GLY A 144 -8.38 4.20 -3.07
N HIS A 145 -7.58 3.91 -4.11
CA HIS A 145 -7.44 4.74 -5.31
C HIS A 145 -6.85 3.90 -6.48
N ALA A 146 -6.92 4.43 -7.71
CA ALA A 146 -6.62 3.70 -8.94
C ALA A 146 -5.20 3.08 -8.94
N GLY A 147 -4.17 3.86 -8.59
CA GLY A 147 -2.79 3.37 -8.54
C GLY A 147 -2.57 2.24 -7.53
N ASN A 148 -3.09 2.36 -6.31
CA ASN A 148 -2.88 1.35 -5.25
C ASN A 148 -3.58 0.02 -5.55
N ASP A 149 -4.65 0.01 -6.35
CA ASP A 149 -5.31 -1.22 -6.80
C ASP A 149 -4.42 -2.05 -7.73
N HIS A 150 -3.42 -1.46 -8.39
CA HIS A 150 -2.40 -2.20 -9.14
C HIS A 150 -1.30 -2.80 -8.24
N ARG A 151 -1.24 -2.39 -6.97
CA ARG A 151 -0.18 -2.76 -6.03
C ARG A 151 -0.62 -3.81 -5.01
N LEU A 152 -1.76 -3.62 -4.35
CA LEU A 152 -2.18 -4.46 -3.22
C LEU A 152 -2.35 -5.94 -3.59
N GLY A 153 -1.96 -6.84 -2.69
CA GLY A 153 -2.12 -8.29 -2.84
C GLY A 153 -1.06 -8.98 -3.70
N ALA A 154 0.02 -8.29 -4.06
CA ALA A 154 1.12 -8.85 -4.85
C ALA A 154 2.49 -8.30 -4.42
N GLN A 155 3.55 -9.07 -4.65
CA GLN A 155 4.96 -8.63 -4.59
C GLN A 155 5.29 -7.73 -3.37
N GLU A 156 5.11 -8.30 -2.18
CA GLU A 156 5.38 -7.67 -0.86
C GLU A 156 4.38 -6.58 -0.40
N ALA A 157 3.40 -6.21 -1.22
CA ALA A 157 2.30 -5.35 -0.79
C ALA A 157 1.17 -6.16 -0.15
N PRO A 158 0.63 -5.74 1.00
CA PRO A 158 -0.38 -6.52 1.73
C PRO A 158 -1.67 -6.70 0.91
N PRO A 159 -2.44 -7.77 1.18
CA PRO A 159 -3.76 -7.97 0.56
C PRO A 159 -4.76 -6.90 1.00
N ALA A 160 -5.90 -6.83 0.32
CA ALA A 160 -6.99 -5.89 0.63
C ALA A 160 -7.71 -6.18 1.97
N ILE A 161 -7.49 -7.36 2.55
CA ILE A 161 -8.06 -7.76 3.84
C ILE A 161 -7.21 -7.13 4.94
N ILE A 162 -7.76 -6.14 5.67
CA ILE A 162 -7.05 -5.48 6.77
C ILE A 162 -7.01 -6.43 7.99
N SER A 163 -5.81 -6.79 8.43
CA SER A 163 -5.57 -7.66 9.58
C SER A 163 -4.35 -7.21 10.40
N LEU A 164 -4.33 -7.64 11.67
CA LEU A 164 -3.29 -7.36 12.64
C LEU A 164 -2.30 -8.52 12.72
N GLY A 165 -1.05 -8.29 12.37
CA GLY A 165 0.02 -9.29 12.55
C GLY A 165 0.72 -9.06 13.88
N THR A 166 0.51 -9.90 14.89
CA THR A 166 1.11 -9.72 16.23
C THR A 166 2.42 -10.47 16.42
N GLY A 167 2.70 -11.47 15.59
CA GLY A 167 3.65 -12.54 15.91
C GLY A 167 3.00 -13.64 16.75
N LEU A 168 3.55 -14.86 16.63
CA LEU A 168 2.99 -16.06 17.29
C LEU A 168 3.05 -15.96 18.82
N SER A 169 4.16 -15.48 19.37
CA SER A 169 4.32 -15.38 20.83
C SER A 169 3.32 -14.40 21.45
N LEU A 170 3.12 -13.24 20.83
CA LEU A 170 2.08 -12.30 21.29
C LEU A 170 0.69 -12.89 21.09
N GLU A 171 0.42 -13.54 19.96
CA GLU A 171 -0.88 -14.19 19.72
C GLU A 171 -1.22 -15.20 20.82
N ASP A 172 -0.28 -16.06 21.20
CA ASP A 172 -0.47 -17.07 22.24
C ASP A 172 -0.67 -16.44 23.63
N HIS A 173 0.05 -15.36 23.94
CA HIS A 173 -0.20 -14.58 25.16
C HIS A 173 -1.62 -14.00 25.17
N LEU A 174 -2.08 -13.42 24.07
CA LEU A 174 -3.43 -12.87 23.96
C LEU A 174 -4.51 -13.95 24.09
N LYS A 175 -4.28 -15.18 23.57
CA LYS A 175 -5.17 -16.33 23.81
C LYS A 175 -5.22 -16.69 25.30
N ASN A 176 -4.08 -16.73 25.97
CA ASN A 176 -4.02 -17.02 27.41
C ASN A 176 -4.80 -15.97 28.22
N VAL A 177 -4.70 -14.69 27.87
CA VAL A 177 -5.53 -13.62 28.45
C VAL A 177 -7.02 -13.89 28.25
N ILE A 178 -7.46 -14.33 27.06
CA ILE A 178 -8.86 -14.68 26.82
C ILE A 178 -9.32 -15.85 27.71
N GLU A 179 -8.44 -16.80 28.00
CA GLU A 179 -8.75 -18.03 28.74
C GLU A 179 -8.77 -17.87 30.27
N GLY A 180 -8.26 -16.77 30.82
CA GLY A 180 -8.19 -16.57 32.28
C GLY A 180 -6.84 -16.08 32.79
N GLY A 181 -5.84 -16.00 31.92
CA GLY A 181 -4.48 -15.57 32.24
C GLY A 181 -4.33 -14.08 32.62
N PRO A 182 -3.18 -13.72 33.20
CA PRO A 182 -2.83 -12.33 33.52
C PRO A 182 -2.54 -11.51 32.25
N LEU A 183 -2.64 -10.18 32.35
CA LEU A 183 -2.28 -9.28 31.25
C LEU A 183 -0.76 -9.16 31.09
N GLU A 184 -0.02 -9.20 32.19
CA GLU A 184 1.46 -9.21 32.23
C GLU A 184 2.06 -10.57 31.82
N GLY A 185 3.37 -10.57 31.51
CA GLY A 185 4.15 -11.77 31.16
C GLY A 185 4.61 -11.80 29.69
N TYR A 186 4.07 -10.96 28.83
CA TYR A 186 4.57 -10.81 27.46
C TYR A 186 5.85 -9.96 27.42
N GLY A 187 6.88 -10.43 26.69
CA GLY A 187 8.16 -9.74 26.52
C GLY A 187 9.26 -10.13 27.53
N ASP A 188 8.96 -11.02 28.48
CA ASP A 188 9.92 -11.54 29.47
C ASP A 188 10.79 -12.69 28.93
N ALA A 189 10.36 -13.35 27.85
CA ALA A 189 11.10 -14.44 27.24
C ALA A 189 12.22 -13.94 26.31
N SER A 190 13.47 -14.33 26.58
CA SER A 190 14.54 -14.32 25.58
C SER A 190 14.48 -15.65 24.82
N THR A 191 14.27 -15.61 23.50
CA THR A 191 14.49 -16.80 22.67
C THR A 191 15.99 -17.01 22.57
N VAL A 192 16.48 -18.14 23.09
CA VAL A 192 17.88 -18.56 22.95
C VAL A 192 17.96 -19.40 21.68
N LEU A 193 18.55 -18.87 20.62
CA LEU A 193 18.94 -19.63 19.44
C LEU A 193 20.31 -20.25 19.70
N GLY A 194 20.30 -21.44 20.30
CA GLY A 194 21.50 -22.20 20.60
C GLY A 194 21.81 -23.29 19.58
N GLY A 195 23.07 -23.71 19.54
CA GLY A 195 23.49 -24.88 18.75
C GLY A 195 23.50 -24.69 17.23
N ILE A 196 23.50 -23.45 16.72
CA ILE A 196 23.62 -23.16 15.27
C ILE A 196 24.93 -23.76 14.73
N CYS A 197 26.05 -23.52 15.42
CA CYS A 197 27.30 -24.26 15.24
C CYS A 197 28.25 -24.02 16.42
N ASN A 198 29.28 -24.87 16.58
CA ASN A 198 30.27 -24.76 17.67
C ASN A 198 31.10 -23.47 17.67
N ALA A 199 31.04 -22.66 16.60
CA ALA A 199 31.78 -21.41 16.46
C ALA A 199 30.94 -20.16 16.78
N VAL A 200 29.64 -20.31 17.00
CA VAL A 200 28.71 -19.20 17.28
C VAL A 200 28.10 -19.43 18.65
N ALA A 201 28.29 -18.47 19.56
CA ALA A 201 27.64 -18.51 20.87
C ALA A 201 26.12 -18.46 20.71
N ASP A 202 25.40 -19.07 21.65
CA ASP A 202 23.95 -19.02 21.71
C ASP A 202 23.46 -17.58 21.58
N ILE A 203 22.61 -17.33 20.58
CA ILE A 203 22.11 -16.00 20.27
C ILE A 203 20.86 -15.78 21.11
N ASN A 204 20.96 -14.91 22.11
CA ASN A 204 19.79 -14.39 22.81
C ASN A 204 19.13 -13.30 21.96
N ALA A 205 18.04 -13.65 21.29
CA ALA A 205 17.30 -12.71 20.46
C ALA A 205 15.81 -12.79 20.74
N ARG A 206 15.16 -11.63 20.73
CA ARG A 206 13.70 -11.53 20.80
C ARG A 206 13.19 -11.63 19.37
N PHE A 207 13.20 -12.84 18.81
CA PHE A 207 12.70 -13.07 17.47
C PHE A 207 11.19 -13.29 17.52
N GLU A 208 10.44 -12.31 17.04
CA GLU A 208 9.13 -12.55 16.48
C GLU A 208 9.24 -12.43 14.96
N ASP A 209 8.65 -13.38 14.24
CA ASP A 209 8.59 -13.31 12.79
C ASP A 209 7.80 -12.07 12.38
N ARG A 210 8.45 -11.16 11.64
CA ARG A 210 7.79 -10.00 11.08
C ARG A 210 6.98 -10.48 9.88
N ASN A 211 5.69 -10.75 10.09
CA ASN A 211 4.80 -11.08 8.99
C ASN A 211 4.68 -9.89 8.01
N ARG A 212 5.50 -9.91 6.96
CA ARG A 212 5.56 -8.83 5.95
C ARG A 212 4.34 -8.79 5.03
N THR A 213 3.50 -9.83 5.07
CA THR A 213 2.25 -9.91 4.30
C THR A 213 1.06 -9.34 5.06
N ALA A 214 1.19 -9.11 6.37
CA ALA A 214 0.15 -8.47 7.16
C ALA A 214 0.02 -6.97 6.78
N PRO A 215 -1.19 -6.41 6.72
CA PRO A 215 -1.40 -4.97 6.53
C PRO A 215 -0.94 -4.11 7.71
N VAL A 216 -1.08 -4.62 8.94
CA VAL A 216 -0.69 -3.93 10.19
C VAL A 216 0.16 -4.87 11.07
N PRO A 217 1.44 -5.15 10.74
CA PRO A 217 2.30 -5.95 11.61
C PRO A 217 2.86 -5.16 12.79
N PHE A 218 3.00 -5.85 13.91
CA PHE A 218 3.81 -5.44 15.05
C PHE A 218 5.29 -5.53 14.68
N CYS A 219 6.03 -4.47 14.97
CA CYS A 219 7.44 -4.35 14.64
C CYS A 219 8.32 -4.27 15.91
N GLY A 220 7.83 -4.80 17.03
CA GLY A 220 8.53 -4.86 18.33
C GLY A 220 8.35 -3.64 19.23
N ASN A 221 8.19 -2.44 18.67
CA ASN A 221 8.00 -1.20 19.44
C ASN A 221 6.96 -0.23 18.86
N ARG A 222 6.25 -0.67 17.81
CA ARG A 222 5.28 0.10 17.02
C ARG A 222 4.53 -0.85 16.10
N PHE A 223 3.48 -0.36 15.47
CA PHE A 223 2.80 -1.03 14.36
C PHE A 223 3.11 -0.34 13.04
N GLU A 224 3.00 -1.05 11.92
CA GLU A 224 3.29 -0.50 10.60
C GLU A 224 2.05 -0.63 9.70
N PHE A 225 1.41 0.47 9.30
CA PHE A 225 0.32 0.40 8.33
C PHE A 225 0.89 0.41 6.90
N ARG A 226 0.90 -0.76 6.26
CA ARG A 226 1.62 -1.03 5.00
C ARG A 226 0.78 -0.80 3.74
N ALA A 227 -0.54 -0.66 3.90
CA ALA A 227 -1.48 -0.59 2.78
C ALA A 227 -1.54 0.79 2.08
N VAL A 228 -0.93 1.83 2.66
CA VAL A 228 -0.95 3.18 2.10
C VAL A 228 -0.12 3.27 0.80
N GLY A 229 -0.70 3.90 -0.23
CA GLY A 229 -0.07 4.11 -1.53
C GLY A 229 1.09 5.12 -1.49
N SER A 230 2.05 5.00 -2.42
CA SER A 230 3.23 5.87 -2.51
C SER A 230 2.92 7.30 -2.97
N ALA A 231 1.92 7.49 -3.84
CA ALA A 231 1.44 8.81 -4.24
C ALA A 231 0.46 9.41 -3.22
N GLN A 232 -0.09 8.59 -2.34
CA GLN A 232 -1.18 8.98 -1.46
C GLN A 232 -0.72 9.93 -0.33
N ASN A 233 -1.54 10.92 0.01
CA ASN A 233 -1.37 11.71 1.24
C ASN A 233 -1.73 10.85 2.47
N VAL A 234 -0.78 10.71 3.39
CA VAL A 234 -0.92 9.87 4.59
C VAL A 234 -1.92 10.42 5.62
N ALA A 235 -2.27 11.72 5.55
CA ALA A 235 -3.12 12.37 6.54
C ALA A 235 -4.49 11.70 6.68
N PHE A 236 -5.14 11.34 5.56
CA PHE A 236 -6.46 10.72 5.61
C PHE A 236 -6.39 9.27 6.16
N PRO A 237 -5.52 8.37 5.66
CA PRO A 237 -5.30 7.06 6.29
C PRO A 237 -5.00 7.13 7.80
N LEU A 238 -4.15 8.07 8.21
CA LEU A 238 -3.81 8.27 9.62
C LEU A 238 -4.98 8.82 10.43
N ALA A 239 -5.78 9.73 9.88
CA ALA A 239 -6.98 10.23 10.54
C ALA A 239 -7.99 9.09 10.78
N VAL A 240 -8.21 8.22 9.80
CA VAL A 240 -9.08 7.04 9.95
C VAL A 240 -8.54 6.10 11.02
N LEU A 241 -7.24 5.76 10.97
CA LEU A 241 -6.61 4.89 11.97
C LEU A 241 -6.71 5.47 13.39
N ASN A 242 -6.35 6.75 13.55
CA ASN A 242 -6.41 7.42 14.85
C ASN A 242 -7.84 7.48 15.39
N THR A 243 -8.84 7.74 14.53
CA THR A 243 -10.25 7.79 14.94
C THR A 243 -10.75 6.41 15.39
N ALA A 244 -10.44 5.36 14.62
CA ALA A 244 -10.82 3.98 14.98
C ALA A 244 -10.17 3.51 16.29
N VAL A 245 -8.91 3.89 16.52
CA VAL A 245 -8.20 3.61 17.77
C VAL A 245 -8.80 4.39 18.93
N ALA A 246 -9.14 5.68 18.74
CA ALA A 246 -9.77 6.50 19.77
C ALA A 246 -11.12 5.93 20.22
N GLU A 247 -11.94 5.44 19.28
CA GLU A 247 -13.19 4.76 19.63
C GLU A 247 -12.92 3.44 20.39
N GLY A 248 -11.90 2.67 20.00
CA GLY A 248 -11.50 1.48 20.74
C GLY A 248 -11.07 1.79 22.18
N MET A 249 -10.36 2.89 22.40
CA MET A 249 -9.99 3.37 23.74
C MET A 249 -11.25 3.75 24.55
N TRP A 250 -12.18 4.49 23.92
CA TRP A 250 -13.46 4.83 24.53
C TRP A 250 -14.24 3.57 24.94
N LYS A 251 -14.35 2.60 24.02
CA LYS A 251 -15.05 1.33 24.28
C LYS A 251 -14.44 0.57 25.45
N LEU A 252 -13.10 0.47 25.50
CA LEU A 252 -12.41 -0.20 26.61
C LEU A 252 -12.66 0.53 27.94
N SER A 253 -12.59 1.87 27.93
CA SER A 253 -12.88 2.69 29.11
C SER A 253 -14.31 2.48 29.61
N SER A 254 -15.30 2.51 28.71
CA SER A 254 -16.70 2.30 29.07
C SER A 254 -16.95 0.92 29.69
N MET A 255 -16.32 -0.14 29.16
CA MET A 255 -16.42 -1.48 29.75
C MET A 255 -15.92 -1.53 31.20
N ILE A 256 -14.88 -0.75 31.53
CA ILE A 256 -14.34 -0.64 32.89
C ILE A 256 -15.28 0.17 33.77
N GLU A 257 -15.78 1.31 33.29
CA GLU A 257 -16.73 2.17 34.00
C GLU A 257 -18.08 1.45 34.28
N GLU A 258 -18.49 0.56 33.38
CA GLU A 258 -19.67 -0.30 33.53
C GLU A 258 -19.46 -1.47 34.53
N GLY A 259 -18.25 -1.62 35.07
CA GLY A 259 -17.97 -2.48 36.23
C GLY A 259 -17.07 -3.69 35.95
N LEU A 260 -16.55 -3.86 34.72
CA LEU A 260 -15.53 -4.89 34.49
C LEU A 260 -14.18 -4.45 35.08
N THR A 261 -13.42 -5.41 35.60
CA THR A 261 -12.02 -5.15 35.93
C THR A 261 -11.24 -4.81 34.65
N PRO A 262 -10.15 -4.02 34.69
CA PRO A 262 -9.33 -3.74 33.50
C PRO A 262 -8.91 -5.00 32.75
N ARG A 263 -8.57 -6.06 33.49
CA ARG A 263 -8.19 -7.36 32.93
C ARG A 263 -9.36 -8.03 32.19
N ASP A 264 -10.54 -8.04 32.79
CA ASP A 264 -11.72 -8.68 32.18
C ASP A 264 -12.27 -7.87 30.99
N ALA A 265 -12.17 -6.54 31.05
CA ALA A 265 -12.50 -5.67 29.93
C ALA A 265 -11.60 -5.94 28.72
N VAL A 266 -10.27 -6.02 28.94
CA VAL A 266 -9.30 -6.38 27.89
C VAL A 266 -9.57 -7.78 27.35
N ALA A 267 -9.79 -8.78 28.21
CA ALA A 267 -10.08 -10.14 27.79
C ALA A 267 -11.38 -10.25 26.97
N SER A 268 -12.43 -9.50 27.34
CA SER A 268 -13.68 -9.46 26.57
C SER A 268 -13.49 -8.78 25.21
N MET A 269 -12.80 -7.64 25.18
CA MET A 269 -12.48 -6.95 23.93
C MET A 269 -11.64 -7.83 23.00
N LEU A 270 -10.63 -8.53 23.53
CA LEU A 270 -9.85 -9.49 22.74
C LEU A 270 -10.73 -10.62 22.21
N ARG A 271 -11.59 -11.22 23.06
CA ARG A 271 -12.46 -12.34 22.65
C ARG A 271 -13.37 -11.96 21.48
N GLU A 272 -13.95 -10.77 21.51
CA GLU A 272 -14.85 -10.28 20.45
C GLU A 272 -14.08 -9.94 19.15
N ASN A 273 -12.82 -9.51 19.28
CA ASN A 273 -12.06 -8.93 18.16
C ASN A 273 -10.88 -9.78 17.68
N PHE A 274 -10.66 -10.96 18.27
CA PHE A 274 -9.52 -11.83 17.97
C PHE A 274 -9.46 -12.25 16.49
N GLY A 275 -10.61 -12.28 15.80
CA GLY A 275 -10.69 -12.58 14.38
C GLY A 275 -9.85 -11.65 13.49
N ALA A 276 -9.50 -10.45 13.95
CA ALA A 276 -8.60 -9.53 13.25
C ALA A 276 -7.13 -9.95 13.27
N ILE A 277 -6.71 -10.80 14.21
CA ILE A 277 -5.31 -11.21 14.38
C ILE A 277 -4.99 -12.36 13.42
N PHE A 278 -3.97 -12.18 12.58
CA PHE A 278 -3.53 -13.18 11.63
C PHE A 278 -2.02 -13.13 11.40
N ASN A 279 -1.35 -14.25 11.68
CA ASN A 279 0.10 -14.40 11.56
C ASN A 279 0.54 -15.32 10.41
N GLY A 280 -0.40 -15.82 9.61
CA GLY A 280 -0.11 -16.67 8.45
C GLY A 280 0.22 -15.88 7.17
N ASN A 281 0.27 -16.60 6.04
CA ASN A 281 0.50 -16.01 4.73
C ASN A 281 -0.74 -15.26 4.23
N GLY A 282 -0.69 -13.92 4.18
CA GLY A 282 -1.79 -13.06 3.73
C GLY A 282 -2.16 -13.20 2.25
N TYR A 283 -1.32 -13.83 1.42
CA TYR A 283 -1.60 -14.04 0.00
C TYR A 283 -2.37 -15.32 -0.30
N SER A 284 -2.49 -16.21 0.69
CA SER A 284 -3.04 -17.54 0.47
C SER A 284 -4.56 -17.49 0.17
N GLN A 285 -5.05 -18.45 -0.61
CA GLN A 285 -6.49 -18.56 -0.86
C GLN A 285 -7.24 -19.01 0.40
N GLU A 286 -6.55 -19.80 1.23
CA GLU A 286 -6.99 -20.23 2.54
C GLU A 286 -7.29 -19.01 3.43
N TRP A 287 -6.43 -17.99 3.41
CA TRP A 287 -6.67 -16.77 4.16
C TRP A 287 -7.90 -16.01 3.68
N GLN A 288 -8.16 -15.95 2.37
CA GLN A 288 -9.38 -15.28 1.86
C GLN A 288 -10.66 -15.97 2.36
N VAL A 289 -10.68 -17.31 2.37
CA VAL A 289 -11.81 -18.09 2.89
C VAL A 289 -11.94 -17.93 4.41
N GLU A 290 -10.82 -17.97 5.12
CA GLU A 290 -10.80 -17.83 6.58
C GLU A 290 -11.19 -16.43 7.04
N ALA A 291 -10.68 -15.38 6.41
CA ALA A 291 -11.01 -13.98 6.69
C ALA A 291 -12.52 -13.74 6.55
N ALA A 292 -13.16 -14.30 5.51
CA ALA A 292 -14.60 -14.21 5.34
C ALA A 292 -15.37 -14.87 6.49
N LYS A 293 -14.94 -16.07 6.94
CA LYS A 293 -15.52 -16.75 8.11
C LYS A 293 -15.34 -15.93 9.39
N ARG A 294 -14.21 -15.24 9.52
CA ARG A 294 -13.90 -14.33 10.62
C ARG A 294 -14.61 -12.99 10.49
N GLY A 295 -15.39 -12.74 9.44
CA GLY A 295 -16.11 -11.50 9.19
C GLY A 295 -15.20 -10.30 8.91
N LEU A 296 -14.05 -10.53 8.27
CA LEU A 296 -13.19 -9.46 7.75
C LEU A 296 -13.53 -9.18 6.29
N PRO A 297 -13.77 -7.91 5.90
CA PRO A 297 -14.12 -7.57 4.53
C PRO A 297 -12.94 -7.78 3.58
N ASN A 298 -13.22 -8.33 2.39
CA ASN A 298 -12.26 -8.46 1.29
C ASN A 298 -12.70 -7.58 0.12
N LEU A 299 -12.49 -6.26 0.26
CA LEU A 299 -12.83 -5.27 -0.76
C LEU A 299 -11.63 -5.13 -1.71
N LYS A 300 -11.60 -5.99 -2.73
CA LYS A 300 -10.45 -6.13 -3.63
C LYS A 300 -10.18 -4.83 -4.36
N ASN A 301 -11.21 -4.19 -4.90
CA ASN A 301 -11.07 -2.92 -5.60
C ASN A 301 -11.23 -1.75 -4.63
N GLY A 302 -10.41 -0.72 -4.83
CA GLY A 302 -10.38 0.47 -3.99
C GLY A 302 -11.70 1.20 -3.99
N ILE A 303 -12.37 1.30 -5.14
CA ILE A 303 -13.66 1.98 -5.23
C ILE A 303 -14.79 1.23 -4.54
N GLU A 304 -14.74 -0.11 -4.47
CA GLU A 304 -15.72 -0.88 -3.68
C GLU A 304 -15.59 -0.55 -2.18
N ALA A 305 -14.37 -0.24 -1.73
CA ALA A 305 -14.12 0.23 -0.38
C ALA A 305 -14.53 1.69 -0.18
N VAL A 306 -14.17 2.58 -1.10
CA VAL A 306 -14.60 3.99 -1.06
C VAL A 306 -16.12 4.12 -1.06
N ASP A 307 -16.84 3.25 -1.79
CA ASP A 307 -18.30 3.25 -1.82
C ASP A 307 -18.93 3.02 -0.43
N LYS A 308 -18.23 2.32 0.47
CA LYS A 308 -18.66 2.07 1.85
C LYS A 308 -18.26 3.17 2.85
N LEU A 309 -17.52 4.19 2.43
CA LEU A 309 -16.96 5.19 3.35
C LEU A 309 -18.03 5.92 4.16
N ALA A 310 -19.20 6.14 3.58
CA ALA A 310 -20.34 6.81 4.20
C ALA A 310 -21.45 5.84 4.64
N ASP A 311 -21.15 4.55 4.80
CA ASP A 311 -22.08 3.60 5.43
C ASP A 311 -22.38 4.05 6.87
N ALA A 312 -23.60 3.80 7.35
CA ALA A 312 -24.08 4.32 8.64
C ALA A 312 -23.14 4.04 9.82
N LYS A 313 -22.54 2.86 9.87
CA LYS A 313 -21.54 2.47 10.87
C LYS A 313 -20.31 3.38 10.86
N ASN A 314 -19.84 3.76 9.67
CA ASN A 314 -18.66 4.59 9.51
C ASN A 314 -18.97 6.04 9.84
N VAL A 315 -20.15 6.53 9.46
CA VAL A 315 -20.67 7.83 9.90
C VAL A 315 -20.72 7.92 11.42
N GLU A 316 -21.27 6.89 12.08
CA GLU A 316 -21.35 6.82 13.54
C GLU A 316 -19.97 6.94 14.21
N LEU A 317 -18.95 6.24 13.69
CA LEU A 317 -17.57 6.35 14.19
C LEU A 317 -17.10 7.81 14.21
N PHE A 318 -17.20 8.49 13.07
CA PHE A 318 -16.64 9.85 12.93
C PHE A 318 -17.45 10.91 13.67
N GLU A 319 -18.78 10.78 13.73
CA GLU A 319 -19.64 11.72 14.47
C GLU A 319 -19.47 11.55 15.98
N ARG A 320 -19.43 10.30 16.48
CA ARG A 320 -19.20 9.99 17.89
C ARG A 320 -17.85 10.54 18.37
N MET A 321 -16.82 10.39 17.55
CA MET A 321 -15.48 10.90 17.85
C MET A 321 -15.32 12.40 17.52
N ASN A 322 -16.36 13.04 16.98
CA ASN A 322 -16.39 14.45 16.60
C ASN A 322 -15.25 14.85 15.64
N VAL A 323 -14.98 13.98 14.65
CA VAL A 323 -13.91 14.14 13.65
C VAL A 323 -14.45 14.59 12.30
N MET A 324 -15.53 13.98 11.81
CA MET A 324 -16.21 14.34 10.56
C MET A 324 -17.71 14.07 10.68
N SER A 325 -18.51 14.90 10.03
CA SER A 325 -19.96 14.72 9.85
C SER A 325 -20.30 13.79 8.68
N GLU A 326 -21.52 13.26 8.64
CA GLU A 326 -22.05 12.52 7.49
C GLU A 326 -21.82 13.27 6.16
N ARG A 327 -22.10 14.58 6.15
CA ARG A 327 -21.93 15.42 4.96
C ARG A 327 -20.48 15.46 4.47
N GLU A 328 -19.51 15.52 5.38
CA GLU A 328 -18.08 15.53 5.02
C GLU A 328 -17.61 14.18 4.50
N LEU A 329 -18.14 13.08 5.05
CA LEU A 329 -17.86 11.73 4.56
C LEU A 329 -18.44 11.48 3.17
N LEU A 330 -19.69 11.93 2.93
CA LEU A 330 -20.31 11.88 1.61
C LEU A 330 -19.50 12.70 0.59
N ALA A 331 -19.13 13.93 0.93
CA ALA A 331 -18.29 14.76 0.06
C ALA A 331 -16.95 14.09 -0.25
N ARG A 332 -16.30 13.49 0.75
CA ARG A 332 -15.03 12.77 0.57
C ARG A 332 -15.19 11.53 -0.30
N LYS A 333 -16.26 10.75 -0.10
CA LYS A 333 -16.61 9.61 -0.94
C LYS A 333 -16.75 10.04 -2.40
N THR A 334 -17.51 11.11 -2.67
CA THR A 334 -17.68 11.65 -4.03
C THR A 334 -16.34 12.05 -4.66
N VAL A 335 -15.52 12.83 -3.95
CA VAL A 335 -14.21 13.27 -4.46
C VAL A 335 -13.28 12.09 -4.78
N LEU A 336 -13.26 11.06 -3.94
CA LEU A 336 -12.42 9.87 -4.18
C LEU A 336 -12.91 9.03 -5.38
N LEU A 337 -14.22 8.92 -5.57
CA LEU A 337 -14.82 8.25 -6.73
C LEU A 337 -14.53 9.03 -8.03
N ASP A 338 -14.71 10.35 -8.01
CA ASP A 338 -14.38 11.22 -9.15
C ASP A 338 -12.90 11.16 -9.51
N ALA A 339 -12.02 11.21 -8.51
CA ALA A 339 -10.57 11.09 -8.73
C ALA A 339 -10.22 9.76 -9.41
N TYR A 340 -10.85 8.66 -9.01
CA TYR A 340 -10.65 7.35 -9.64
C TYR A 340 -11.08 7.35 -11.11
N ALA A 341 -12.30 7.84 -11.40
CA ALA A 341 -12.82 7.91 -12.77
C ALA A 341 -11.93 8.79 -13.67
N ASN A 342 -11.49 9.93 -13.15
CA ASN A 342 -10.62 10.87 -13.87
C ASN A 342 -9.25 10.25 -14.19
N ILE A 343 -8.61 9.58 -13.22
CA ILE A 343 -7.32 8.92 -13.43
C ILE A 343 -7.43 7.87 -14.54
N LEU A 344 -8.40 6.94 -14.43
CA LEU A 344 -8.54 5.89 -15.45
C LEU A 344 -8.93 6.43 -16.82
N THR A 345 -9.74 7.49 -16.87
CA THR A 345 -10.08 8.15 -18.14
C THR A 345 -8.84 8.77 -18.79
N ILE A 346 -7.97 9.41 -18.01
CA ILE A 346 -6.70 9.97 -18.50
C ILE A 346 -5.77 8.85 -18.98
N GLU A 347 -5.64 7.77 -18.21
CA GLU A 347 -4.80 6.63 -18.59
C GLU A 347 -5.27 5.97 -19.88
N ALA A 348 -6.57 5.70 -20.01
CA ALA A 348 -7.16 5.14 -21.21
C ALA A 348 -7.01 6.08 -22.43
N SER A 349 -7.27 7.38 -22.24
CA SER A 349 -7.09 8.38 -23.32
C SER A 349 -5.63 8.44 -23.78
N THR A 350 -4.70 8.40 -22.83
CA THR A 350 -3.25 8.36 -23.11
C THR A 350 -2.88 7.09 -23.86
N MET A 351 -3.41 5.93 -23.45
CA MET A 351 -3.18 4.65 -24.12
C MET A 351 -3.69 4.68 -25.57
N VAL A 352 -4.91 5.17 -25.82
CA VAL A 352 -5.45 5.32 -27.18
C VAL A 352 -4.54 6.22 -28.01
N GLN A 353 -4.15 7.38 -27.49
CA GLN A 353 -3.25 8.29 -28.20
C GLN A 353 -1.89 7.65 -28.53
N MET A 354 -1.29 6.92 -27.58
CA MET A 354 -0.02 6.22 -27.78
C MET A 354 -0.15 5.13 -28.85
N MET A 355 -1.26 4.40 -28.89
CA MET A 355 -1.50 3.37 -29.89
C MET A 355 -1.74 4.00 -31.28
N GLU A 356 -2.63 4.99 -31.39
CA GLU A 356 -3.04 5.58 -32.67
C GLU A 356 -1.92 6.41 -33.33
N THR A 357 -1.12 7.12 -32.54
CA THR A 357 -0.06 8.02 -33.07
C THR A 357 1.33 7.39 -33.10
N GLY A 358 1.53 6.29 -32.36
CA GLY A 358 2.82 5.63 -32.21
C GLY A 358 2.80 4.22 -32.77
N VAL A 359 2.19 3.29 -32.04
CA VAL A 359 2.35 1.84 -32.29
C VAL A 359 1.67 1.40 -33.59
N ILE A 360 0.43 1.80 -33.84
CA ILE A 360 -0.30 1.42 -35.05
C ILE A 360 0.39 1.95 -36.32
N PRO A 361 0.85 3.22 -36.38
CA PRO A 361 1.69 3.68 -37.49
C PRO A 361 3.00 2.90 -37.66
N ALA A 362 3.65 2.52 -36.55
CA ALA A 362 4.85 1.69 -36.60
C ALA A 362 4.57 0.29 -37.17
N CYS A 363 3.47 -0.34 -36.76
CA CYS A 363 2.98 -1.61 -37.29
C CYS A 363 2.70 -1.55 -38.80
N ALA A 364 2.11 -0.44 -39.29
CA ALA A 364 1.86 -0.25 -40.71
C ALA A 364 3.16 -0.14 -41.53
N LYS A 365 4.17 0.57 -40.98
CA LYS A 365 5.51 0.65 -41.61
C LYS A 365 6.21 -0.71 -41.61
N ASP A 366 6.12 -1.46 -40.52
CA ASP A 366 6.70 -2.80 -40.38
C ASP A 366 6.10 -3.76 -41.41
N LEU A 367 4.77 -3.81 -41.55
CA LEU A 367 4.10 -4.65 -42.56
C LEU A 367 4.51 -4.34 -43.99
N LYS A 368 4.74 -3.05 -44.30
CA LYS A 368 5.20 -2.63 -45.63
C LYS A 368 6.56 -3.24 -45.99
N ALA A 369 7.43 -3.48 -45.01
CA ALA A 369 8.73 -4.11 -45.24
C ALA A 369 8.61 -5.60 -45.65
N TYR A 370 7.46 -6.23 -45.41
CA TYR A 370 7.20 -7.63 -45.75
C TYR A 370 6.31 -7.80 -47.00
N GLU A 371 5.90 -6.72 -47.67
CA GLU A 371 5.08 -6.79 -48.89
C GLU A 371 5.76 -7.67 -49.96
N GLY A 372 5.00 -8.64 -50.50
CA GLY A 372 5.50 -9.59 -51.50
C GLY A 372 6.38 -10.72 -50.92
N THR A 373 6.40 -10.90 -49.61
CA THR A 373 7.12 -11.98 -48.92
C THR A 373 6.21 -12.75 -47.96
N ASP A 374 6.58 -14.00 -47.64
CA ASP A 374 5.89 -14.80 -46.62
C ASP A 374 6.47 -14.61 -45.20
N LEU A 375 7.38 -13.65 -45.02
CA LEU A 375 8.11 -13.42 -43.76
C LEU A 375 7.31 -12.63 -42.71
N ALA A 376 6.14 -12.08 -43.09
CA ALA A 376 5.28 -11.34 -42.17
C ALA A 376 4.75 -12.22 -41.01
N GLY A 377 4.55 -13.53 -41.26
CA GLY A 377 4.02 -14.47 -40.27
C GLY A 377 2.68 -14.02 -39.68
N GLU A 378 2.55 -14.06 -38.35
CA GLU A 378 1.32 -13.68 -37.63
C GLU A 378 1.10 -12.17 -37.47
N ARG A 379 2.03 -11.32 -37.96
CA ARG A 379 1.97 -9.86 -37.78
C ARG A 379 0.68 -9.21 -38.32
N PRO A 380 0.19 -9.51 -39.54
CA PRO A 380 -1.00 -8.85 -40.07
C PRO A 380 -2.24 -9.04 -39.18
N GLU A 381 -2.45 -10.27 -38.68
CA GLU A 381 -3.55 -10.58 -37.79
C GLU A 381 -3.38 -9.88 -36.43
N LEU A 382 -2.18 -9.95 -35.85
CA LEU A 382 -1.89 -9.37 -34.54
C LEU A 382 -2.04 -7.84 -34.56
N TYR A 383 -1.55 -7.17 -35.60
CA TYR A 383 -1.62 -5.72 -35.75
C TYR A 383 -3.06 -5.25 -36.04
N GLY A 384 -3.80 -6.01 -36.86
CA GLY A 384 -5.23 -5.78 -37.07
C GLY A 384 -6.03 -5.90 -35.77
N ARG A 385 -5.68 -6.88 -34.92
CA ARG A 385 -6.26 -7.05 -33.59
C ARG A 385 -5.97 -5.84 -32.69
N LEU A 386 -4.74 -5.34 -32.65
CA LEU A 386 -4.41 -4.13 -31.87
C LEU A 386 -5.26 -2.93 -32.29
N ALA A 387 -5.38 -2.69 -33.59
CA ALA A 387 -6.19 -1.59 -34.11
C ALA A 387 -7.67 -1.73 -33.71
N LYS A 388 -8.21 -2.95 -33.78
CA LYS A 388 -9.57 -3.25 -33.33
C LYS A 388 -9.76 -3.01 -31.83
N GLU A 389 -8.90 -3.56 -30.98
CA GLU A 389 -9.02 -3.39 -29.52
C GLU A 389 -8.85 -1.91 -29.12
N THR A 390 -7.99 -1.17 -29.82
CA THR A 390 -7.80 0.28 -29.61
C THR A 390 -9.06 1.06 -30.01
N ALA A 391 -9.70 0.70 -31.13
CA ALA A 391 -10.97 1.30 -31.53
C ALA A 391 -12.08 1.01 -30.51
N THR A 392 -12.19 -0.23 -30.01
CA THR A 392 -13.12 -0.58 -28.94
C THR A 392 -12.84 0.24 -27.67
N LEU A 393 -11.58 0.43 -27.28
CA LEU A 393 -11.22 1.26 -26.12
C LEU A 393 -11.67 2.72 -26.29
N ARG A 394 -11.52 3.28 -27.49
CA ARG A 394 -12.01 4.62 -27.81
C ARG A 394 -13.54 4.71 -27.71
N ASP A 395 -14.26 3.71 -28.20
CA ASP A 395 -15.72 3.69 -28.12
C ASP A 395 -16.18 3.59 -26.65
N VAL A 396 -15.53 2.75 -25.84
CA VAL A 396 -15.78 2.65 -24.38
C VAL A 396 -15.45 3.97 -23.65
N LEU A 397 -14.42 4.70 -24.08
CA LEU A 397 -14.10 6.03 -23.55
C LEU A 397 -15.23 7.04 -23.80
N GLU A 398 -15.80 7.07 -25.00
CA GLU A 398 -16.91 7.98 -25.32
C GLU A 398 -18.20 7.60 -24.56
N GLU A 399 -18.46 6.30 -24.39
CA GLU A 399 -19.52 5.82 -23.48
C GLU A 399 -19.29 6.30 -22.04
N GLY A 400 -18.05 6.21 -21.55
CA GLY A 400 -17.67 6.60 -20.19
C GLY A 400 -17.79 8.09 -19.92
N ARG A 401 -17.54 8.94 -20.92
CA ARG A 401 -17.82 10.38 -20.84
C ARG A 401 -19.29 10.65 -20.62
N SER A 402 -20.16 9.92 -21.33
CA SER A 402 -21.62 10.03 -21.16
C SER A 402 -22.08 9.53 -19.79
N ALA A 403 -21.44 8.47 -19.26
CA ALA A 403 -21.72 7.96 -17.91
C ALA A 403 -21.25 8.91 -16.79
N SER A 404 -20.26 9.76 -17.07
CA SER A 404 -19.75 10.77 -16.13
C SER A 404 -20.74 11.90 -15.86
N ASP A 405 -21.77 12.04 -16.71
CA ASP A 405 -22.83 13.04 -16.54
C ASP A 405 -23.89 12.65 -15.50
N SER A 406 -23.91 11.39 -15.01
CA SER A 406 -24.90 10.94 -14.01
C SER A 406 -24.46 11.25 -12.57
N ASP A 407 -23.42 10.58 -12.10
CA ASP A 407 -22.89 10.71 -10.74
C ASP A 407 -21.51 10.03 -10.61
N ALA A 408 -20.74 10.48 -9.61
CA ALA A 408 -19.37 10.01 -9.33
C ALA A 408 -19.25 8.49 -9.18
N ARG A 409 -20.25 7.85 -8.55
CA ARG A 409 -20.23 6.40 -8.31
C ARG A 409 -20.41 5.66 -9.63
N THR A 410 -21.42 6.03 -10.43
CA THR A 410 -21.65 5.42 -11.75
C THR A 410 -20.42 5.58 -12.65
N ALA A 411 -19.79 6.76 -12.68
CA ALA A 411 -18.58 7.00 -13.46
C ALA A 411 -17.41 6.11 -13.01
N ALA A 412 -17.16 6.01 -11.70
CA ALA A 412 -16.07 5.20 -11.15
C ALA A 412 -16.26 3.70 -11.42
N PHE A 413 -17.48 3.18 -11.23
CA PHE A 413 -17.80 1.77 -11.49
C PHE A 413 -17.77 1.46 -12.98
N PHE A 414 -18.22 2.35 -13.86
CA PHE A 414 -18.03 2.20 -15.30
C PHE A 414 -16.53 2.04 -15.65
N CYS A 415 -15.67 2.86 -15.06
CA CYS A 415 -14.23 2.78 -15.30
C CYS A 415 -13.65 1.44 -14.80
N LEU A 416 -14.09 0.94 -13.65
CA LEU A 416 -13.67 -0.35 -13.12
C LEU A 416 -14.15 -1.53 -13.98
N GLU A 417 -15.41 -1.53 -14.40
CA GLU A 417 -16.07 -2.69 -14.99
C GLU A 417 -15.90 -2.79 -16.51
N LYS A 418 -15.74 -1.64 -17.20
CA LYS A 418 -15.62 -1.61 -18.66
C LYS A 418 -14.28 -1.06 -19.14
N LEU A 419 -13.88 0.12 -18.65
CA LEU A 419 -12.70 0.82 -19.18
C LEU A 419 -11.40 0.06 -18.86
N LYS A 420 -11.22 -0.33 -17.59
CA LYS A 420 -10.02 -1.04 -17.13
C LYS A 420 -9.83 -2.41 -17.82
N PRO A 421 -10.85 -3.28 -17.95
CA PRO A 421 -10.71 -4.50 -18.74
C PRO A 421 -10.34 -4.26 -20.21
N GLN A 422 -10.91 -3.23 -20.85
CA GLN A 422 -10.59 -2.93 -22.24
C GLN A 422 -9.16 -2.38 -22.42
N MET A 423 -8.67 -1.58 -21.47
CA MET A 423 -7.25 -1.18 -21.44
C MET A 423 -6.32 -2.39 -21.34
N GLN A 424 -6.68 -3.38 -20.52
CA GLN A 424 -5.92 -4.62 -20.38
C GLN A 424 -5.91 -5.43 -21.68
N ALA A 425 -7.05 -5.52 -22.39
CA ALA A 425 -7.13 -6.18 -23.70
C ALA A 425 -6.20 -5.54 -24.74
N VAL A 426 -6.15 -4.19 -24.81
CA VAL A 426 -5.21 -3.46 -25.68
C VAL A 426 -3.76 -3.80 -25.30
N ARG A 427 -3.43 -3.74 -24.00
CA ARG A 427 -2.08 -4.01 -23.49
C ARG A 427 -1.60 -5.42 -23.83
N GLU A 428 -2.43 -6.44 -23.64
CA GLU A 428 -2.06 -7.84 -23.91
C GLU A 428 -1.69 -8.09 -25.37
N VAL A 429 -2.30 -7.36 -26.30
CA VAL A 429 -1.95 -7.42 -27.72
C VAL A 429 -0.68 -6.61 -27.98
N HIS A 430 -0.59 -5.39 -27.44
CA HIS A 430 0.58 -4.52 -27.56
C HIS A 430 1.87 -5.21 -27.09
N ASP A 431 1.86 -5.86 -25.94
CA ASP A 431 3.07 -6.48 -25.35
C ASP A 431 3.61 -7.63 -26.24
N LYS A 432 2.74 -8.30 -27.01
CA LYS A 432 3.15 -9.29 -28.02
C LYS A 432 3.77 -8.64 -29.26
N ILE A 433 3.31 -7.43 -29.62
CA ILE A 433 3.77 -6.66 -30.77
C ILE A 433 5.15 -6.07 -30.50
N GLU A 434 5.40 -5.54 -29.30
CA GLU A 434 6.69 -4.98 -28.91
C GLU A 434 7.84 -5.97 -29.15
N ASN A 435 7.62 -7.26 -28.89
CA ASN A 435 8.60 -8.33 -29.10
C ASN A 435 8.81 -8.75 -30.56
N LYS A 436 8.08 -8.17 -31.51
CA LYS A 436 8.13 -8.52 -32.94
C LYS A 436 8.50 -7.35 -33.84
N LEU A 437 8.23 -6.14 -33.39
CA LEU A 437 8.47 -4.92 -34.14
C LEU A 437 9.97 -4.61 -34.18
N GLU A 438 10.48 -4.13 -35.31
CA GLU A 438 11.88 -3.73 -35.40
C GLU A 438 12.18 -2.61 -34.37
N ALA A 439 13.29 -2.74 -33.63
CA ALA A 439 13.66 -1.79 -32.58
C ALA A 439 13.75 -0.33 -33.07
N GLY A 440 14.14 -0.10 -34.32
CA GLY A 440 14.21 1.23 -34.92
C GLY A 440 12.85 1.84 -35.30
N LEU A 441 11.81 1.01 -35.39
CA LEU A 441 10.43 1.45 -35.67
C LEU A 441 9.62 1.66 -34.39
N TYR A 442 10.00 1.03 -33.29
CA TYR A 442 9.25 1.10 -32.03
C TYR A 442 9.32 2.53 -31.44
N PRO A 443 8.18 3.19 -31.17
CA PRO A 443 8.13 4.63 -30.90
C PRO A 443 8.46 5.02 -29.45
N PHE A 444 8.53 4.06 -28.53
CA PHE A 444 8.63 4.31 -27.09
C PHE A 444 9.84 3.61 -26.48
N PRO A 445 10.36 4.08 -25.33
CA PRO A 445 11.37 3.34 -24.61
C PRO A 445 10.79 2.05 -24.04
N ASN A 446 11.52 0.93 -24.17
CA ASN A 446 11.13 -0.33 -23.57
C ASN A 446 11.50 -0.39 -22.07
N TYR A 447 11.04 -1.44 -21.37
CA TYR A 447 11.32 -1.61 -19.94
C TYR A 447 12.82 -1.68 -19.63
N GLN A 448 13.62 -2.31 -20.49
CA GLN A 448 15.08 -2.39 -20.28
C GLN A 448 15.72 -1.00 -20.30
N GLN A 449 15.32 -0.14 -21.23
CA GLN A 449 15.82 1.22 -21.35
C GLN A 449 15.38 2.07 -20.15
N MET A 450 14.11 2.00 -19.75
CA MET A 450 13.59 2.78 -18.63
C MET A 450 14.20 2.35 -17.29
N LEU A 451 14.37 1.05 -17.06
CA LEU A 451 14.81 0.52 -15.77
C LEU A 451 16.33 0.57 -15.58
N PHE A 452 17.14 0.48 -16.64
CA PHE A 452 18.60 0.28 -16.48
C PHE A 452 19.48 1.37 -17.11
N SER A 453 18.92 2.30 -17.90
CA SER A 453 19.73 3.34 -18.56
C SER A 453 20.51 4.23 -17.58
N HIS A 454 20.00 4.45 -16.37
CA HIS A 454 20.65 5.25 -15.33
C HIS A 454 21.96 4.65 -14.78
N HIS A 455 22.23 3.36 -15.03
CA HIS A 455 23.51 2.71 -14.71
C HIS A 455 24.59 2.95 -15.77
N SER A 456 24.20 3.35 -16.99
CA SER A 456 25.15 3.54 -18.07
C SER A 456 25.84 4.91 -17.99
N LYS A 457 27.17 4.94 -18.15
CA LYS A 457 27.97 6.18 -18.22
C LYS A 457 27.72 7.00 -19.50
N ARG A 458 26.95 6.46 -20.45
CA ARG A 458 26.59 7.13 -21.71
C ARG A 458 25.19 7.72 -21.57
N ALA A 459 25.13 8.94 -21.05
CA ALA A 459 24.08 9.89 -21.39
C ALA A 459 24.74 11.00 -22.20
#